data_AF-A0A4Q5QTD8-F1
#
_entry.id   AF-A0A4Q5QTD8-F1
#
_cell.length_a   1.000
_cell.length_b   1.000
_cell.length_c   1.000
_cell.angle_alpha   90.00
_cell.angle_beta   90.00
_cell.angle_gamma   90.00
#
_symmetry.space_group_name_H-M   'P 1'
#
loop_
_entity.id
_entity.type
_entity.pdbx_description
1 polymer ?
#
loop_
_entity_poly.entity_id
_entity_poly.type
_entity_poly.pdbx_seq_one_letter_code
_entity_poly.pdbx_strand_id
1 'polypeptide(L)'
;MPNIIDIGGAPANEDCAQLGQTPDFQRVNTFEVFAYKLAIIARHGMPPTGCKLAPHTNRHDFGVYTTLALHIQDEDDHAVEAYAEAV
;
A
#
# COMPACT_ATOMS: atom_id res chain seq x y z
N MET A 1 2.21 4.09 19.03
CA MET A 1 2.57 2.77 18.40
C MET A 1 2.74 3.04 16.91
N PRO A 2 3.58 2.33 16.12
CA PRO A 2 3.61 2.59 14.68
C PRO A 2 2.22 2.26 14.10
N ASN A 3 1.52 3.29 13.62
CA ASN A 3 0.21 3.14 13.02
C ASN A 3 0.40 2.73 11.55
N ILE A 4 -0.33 1.70 11.12
CA ILE A 4 -0.26 1.16 9.76
C ILE A 4 -1.65 1.26 9.17
N ILE A 5 -1.77 2.02 8.08
CA ILE A 5 -2.98 2.08 7.28
C ILE A 5 -2.77 1.18 6.06
N ASP A 6 -3.55 0.12 5.93
CA ASP A 6 -3.58 -0.70 4.71
C ASP A 6 -4.43 0.03 3.65
N ILE A 7 -3.80 0.37 2.54
CA ILE A 7 -4.42 1.08 1.41
C ILE A 7 -4.99 0.09 0.39
N GLY A 8 -4.52 -1.16 0.38
CA GLY A 8 -4.94 -2.21 -0.55
C GLY A 8 -3.88 -2.61 -1.58
N GLY A 9 -4.18 -3.67 -2.35
CA GLY A 9 -3.26 -4.23 -3.35
C GLY A 9 -3.22 -3.47 -4.68
N ALA A 10 -4.27 -2.73 -4.98
CA ALA A 10 -4.48 -1.94 -6.20
C ALA A 10 -5.56 -0.87 -5.92
N PRO A 11 -5.79 0.10 -6.84
CA PRO A 11 -6.93 1.00 -6.74
C PRO A 11 -8.27 0.25 -6.63
N ALA A 12 -9.24 0.87 -5.97
CA ALA A 12 -10.57 0.27 -5.82
C ALA A 12 -11.23 0.01 -7.19
N ASN A 13 -11.79 -1.19 -7.36
CA ASN A 13 -12.44 -1.67 -8.59
C ASN A 13 -11.52 -1.87 -9.81
N GLU A 14 -10.19 -1.83 -9.63
CA GLU A 14 -9.25 -2.19 -10.69
C GLU A 14 -9.29 -3.70 -10.97
N ASP A 15 -9.09 -4.09 -12.23
CA ASP A 15 -8.89 -5.49 -12.60
C ASP A 15 -7.46 -5.91 -12.23
N CYS A 16 -7.26 -6.33 -10.98
CA CYS A 16 -5.96 -6.65 -10.41
C CYS A 16 -5.75 -8.15 -10.21
N ALA A 17 -4.49 -8.57 -10.03
CA ALA A 17 -4.15 -9.96 -9.79
C ALA A 17 -4.94 -10.55 -8.61
N GLN A 18 -5.45 -11.76 -8.79
CA GLN A 18 -6.26 -12.47 -7.78
C GLN A 18 -5.55 -13.75 -7.35
N LEU A 19 -5.41 -13.93 -6.04
CA LEU A 19 -4.79 -15.11 -5.45
C LEU A 19 -5.62 -16.35 -5.79
N GLY A 20 -4.96 -17.38 -6.31
CA GLY A 20 -5.61 -18.61 -6.79
C GLY A 20 -6.16 -18.53 -8.22
N GLN A 21 -6.14 -17.38 -8.88
CA GLN A 21 -6.57 -17.21 -10.28
C GLN A 21 -5.42 -16.79 -11.19
N THR A 22 -4.61 -15.81 -10.76
CA THR A 22 -3.50 -15.28 -11.54
C THR A 22 -2.28 -16.23 -11.48
N PRO A 23 -1.77 -16.71 -12.64
CA PRO A 23 -0.50 -17.43 -12.66
C PRO A 23 0.63 -16.54 -12.15
N ASP A 24 1.52 -17.10 -11.32
CA ASP A 24 2.65 -16.36 -10.72
C ASP A 24 2.18 -15.14 -9.90
N PHE A 25 1.03 -15.29 -9.23
CA PHE A 25 0.35 -14.24 -8.47
C PHE A 25 1.29 -13.42 -7.60
N GLN A 26 2.18 -14.05 -6.82
CA GLN A 26 3.06 -13.33 -5.89
C GLN A 26 3.93 -12.29 -6.60
N ARG A 27 4.47 -12.61 -7.79
CA ARG A 27 5.26 -11.67 -8.57
C ARG A 27 4.38 -10.57 -9.17
N VAL A 28 3.24 -10.93 -9.75
CA VAL A 28 2.32 -9.95 -10.39
C VAL A 28 1.77 -8.96 -9.35
N ASN A 29 1.24 -9.47 -8.24
CA ASN A 29 0.73 -8.65 -7.13
C ASN A 29 1.82 -7.71 -6.56
N THR A 30 3.07 -8.17 -6.46
CA THR A 30 4.18 -7.30 -6.04
C THR A 30 4.39 -6.13 -7.02
N PHE A 31 4.36 -6.39 -8.33
CA PHE A 31 4.49 -5.33 -9.34
C PHE A 31 3.31 -4.35 -9.33
N GLU A 32 2.08 -4.85 -9.16
CA GLU A 32 0.89 -4.02 -9.03
C GLU A 32 0.96 -3.10 -7.80
N VAL A 33 1.41 -3.61 -6.65
CA VAL A 33 1.61 -2.79 -5.44
C VAL A 33 2.66 -1.70 -5.66
N PHE A 34 3.76 -2.01 -6.37
CA PHE A 34 4.76 -0.99 -6.71
C PHE A 34 4.22 0.05 -7.69
N ALA A 35 3.45 -0.37 -8.70
CA ALA A 35 2.77 0.54 -9.62
C ALA A 35 1.78 1.44 -8.87
N TYR A 36 1.00 0.86 -7.94
CA TYR A 36 0.04 1.60 -7.12
C TYR A 36 0.74 2.63 -6.22
N LYS A 37 1.86 2.25 -5.59
CA LYS A 37 2.70 3.19 -4.83
C LYS A 37 3.14 4.39 -5.68
N LEU A 38 3.61 4.13 -6.91
CA LEU A 38 4.03 5.21 -7.81
C LEU A 38 2.85 6.09 -8.23
N ALA A 39 1.66 5.52 -8.43
CA ALA A 39 0.45 6.27 -8.74
C ALA A 39 0.01 7.17 -7.58
N ILE A 40 0.05 6.67 -6.33
CA ILE A 40 -0.20 7.49 -5.14
C ILE A 40 0.79 8.64 -5.06
N ILE A 41 2.08 8.38 -5.26
CA ILE A 41 3.13 9.43 -5.25
C ILE A 41 2.91 10.45 -6.37
N ALA A 42 2.54 10.01 -7.57
CA ALA A 42 2.29 10.89 -8.70
C ALA A 42 1.07 11.81 -8.46
N ARG A 43 0.06 11.32 -7.72
CA ARG A 43 -1.17 12.05 -7.44
C ARG A 43 -1.07 12.97 -6.21
N HIS A 44 -0.44 12.51 -5.13
CA HIS A 44 -0.43 13.18 -3.83
C HIS A 44 0.93 13.77 -3.45
N GLY A 45 1.97 13.49 -4.24
CA GLY A 45 3.35 13.84 -3.91
C GLY A 45 4.05 12.79 -3.07
N MET A 46 5.31 13.07 -2.71
CA MET A 46 6.07 12.18 -1.82
C MET A 46 5.50 12.20 -0.41
N PRO A 47 5.50 11.06 0.32
CA PRO A 47 5.18 11.06 1.75
C PRO A 47 6.10 12.02 2.50
N PRO A 48 5.56 12.86 3.41
CA PRO A 48 6.38 13.72 4.27
C PRO A 48 7.23 12.88 5.24
N THR A 49 8.25 13.52 5.82
CA THR A 49 9.00 12.95 6.95
C THR A 49 8.01 12.56 8.06
N GLY A 50 8.22 11.40 8.69
CA GLY A 50 7.31 10.88 9.71
C GLY A 50 6.32 9.83 9.18
N CYS A 51 6.25 9.61 7.86
CA CYS A 51 5.57 8.44 7.29
C CYS A 51 6.26 7.89 6.04
N LYS A 52 5.88 6.68 5.62
CA LYS A 52 6.38 6.08 4.37
C LYS A 52 5.38 5.09 3.77
N LEU A 53 5.29 5.09 2.44
CA LEU A 53 4.61 4.06 1.67
C LEU A 53 5.50 2.84 1.48
N ALA A 54 5.04 1.66 1.87
CA ALA A 54 5.77 0.42 1.70
C ALA A 54 4.84 -0.77 1.40
N PRO A 55 5.33 -1.80 0.69
CA PRO A 55 4.61 -3.06 0.58
C PRO A 55 4.46 -3.71 1.96
N HIS A 56 3.25 -4.21 2.26
CA HIS A 56 2.91 -4.96 3.44
C HIS A 56 2.56 -6.41 3.07
N THR A 57 3.28 -7.37 3.64
CA THR A 57 3.08 -8.79 3.33
C THR A 57 2.03 -9.39 4.27
N ASN A 58 0.91 -9.81 3.70
CA ASN A 58 -0.17 -10.49 4.38
C ASN A 58 -0.05 -12.00 4.21
N ARG A 59 0.03 -12.73 5.33
CA ARG A 59 0.12 -14.19 5.35
C ARG A 59 -1.17 -14.77 5.88
N HIS A 60 -1.85 -15.55 5.05
CA HIS A 60 -3.08 -16.23 5.38
C HIS A 60 -2.96 -17.73 5.07
N ASP A 61 -3.94 -18.50 5.56
CA ASP A 61 -4.08 -19.93 5.29
C ASP A 61 -4.32 -20.23 3.79
N PHE A 62 -4.99 -19.32 3.08
CA PHE A 62 -5.21 -19.41 1.64
C PHE A 62 -4.04 -18.90 0.78
N GLY A 63 -2.95 -18.41 1.40
CA GLY A 63 -1.73 -18.01 0.71
C GLY A 63 -1.17 -16.68 1.19
N VAL A 64 -0.21 -16.15 0.43
CA VAL A 64 0.48 -14.89 0.74
C VAL A 64 0.16 -13.88 -0.36
N TYR A 65 -0.24 -12.68 0.06
CA TYR A 65 -0.43 -11.54 -0.82
C TYR A 65 0.21 -10.29 -0.21
N THR A 66 0.37 -9.26 -1.01
CA THR A 66 0.98 -8.00 -0.63
C THR A 66 0.02 -6.86 -0.92
N THR A 67 -0.07 -5.92 0.01
CA THR A 67 -0.80 -4.66 -0.14
C THR A 67 0.15 -3.48 -0.04
N LEU A 68 -0.28 -2.29 -0.46
CA LEU A 68 0.38 -1.05 -0.15
C LEU A 68 -0.08 -0.57 1.23
N ALA A 69 0.86 -0.18 2.09
CA ALA A 69 0.54 0.41 3.37
C ALA A 69 1.26 1.74 3.59
N LEU A 70 0.60 2.64 4.32
CA LEU A 70 1.22 3.82 4.92
C LEU A 70 1.68 3.46 6.34
N HIS A 71 2.98 3.51 6.57
CA HIS A 71 3.56 3.37 7.90
C HIS A 71 3.79 4.75 8.51
N ILE A 72 3.08 5.05 9.59
CA ILE A 72 3.16 6.30 10.34
C ILE A 72 4.12 6.10 11.51
N GLN A 73 5.16 6.93 11.58
CA GLN A 73 6.12 6.98 12.67
C GLN A 73 5.88 8.16 13.62
N ASP A 74 5.30 9.25 13.12
CA ASP A 74 4.96 10.45 13.88
C ASP A 74 3.46 10.76 13.66
N GLU A 75 2.64 10.44 14.65
CA GLU A 75 1.18 10.59 14.58
C GLU A 75 0.70 11.99 14.99
N ASP A 76 1.58 12.77 15.62
CA ASP A 76 1.28 14.14 16.08
C ASP A 76 1.65 15.19 15.02
N ASP A 77 2.32 14.79 13.92
CA ASP A 77 2.66 15.68 12.80
C ASP A 77 1.45 15.89 11.87
N HIS A 78 0.96 17.13 11.83
CA HIS A 78 -0.15 17.54 10.96
C HIS A 78 0.09 17.29 9.46
N ALA A 79 1.33 17.30 8.97
CA ALA A 79 1.62 16.97 7.59
C ALA A 79 1.45 15.47 7.32
N VAL A 80 1.78 14.63 8.30
CA VAL A 80 1.55 13.18 8.24
C VAL A 80 0.07 12.87 8.31
N GLU A 81 -0.67 13.51 9.21
CA GLU A 81 -2.13 13.41 9.33
C GLU A 81 -2.81 13.78 8.00
N ALA A 82 -2.50 14.96 7.45
CA ALA A 82 -3.08 15.42 6.19
C ALA A 82 -2.73 14.50 4.99
N TYR A 83 -1.51 13.94 4.96
CA TYR A 83 -1.13 12.98 3.94
C TYR A 83 -1.90 11.67 4.09
N ALA A 84 -2.08 11.17 5.33
CA ALA A 84 -2.81 9.95 5.62
C ALA A 84 -4.31 10.05 5.27
N GLU A 85 -4.94 11.22 5.44
CA GLU A 85 -6.32 11.46 5.03
C GLU A 85 -6.50 11.55 3.50
N ALA A 86 -5.45 11.94 2.79
CA ALA A 86 -5.52 12.16 1.34
C ALA A 86 -5.37 10.88 0.51
N VAL A 87 -4.72 9.84 1.05
CA VAL A 87 -4.35 8.61 0.34
C VAL A 87 -5.32 7.46 0.51
#